data_AF-B4IEH1-F1
#
_entry.id   AF-B4IEH1-F1
#
_cell.length_a   1.000
_cell.length_b   1.000
_cell.length_c   1.000
_cell.angle_alpha   90.00
_cell.angle_beta   90.00
_cell.angle_gamma   90.00
#
_symmetry.space_group_name_H-M   'P 1'
#
loop_
_entity.id
_entity.type
_entity.pdbx_description
1 polymer ?
#
loop_
_entity_poly.entity_id
_entity_poly.type
_entity_poly.pdbx_seq_one_letter_code
_entity_poly.pdbx_strand_id
1 'polypeptide(L)'
;PRPADIQVHIAEKDLKIETKRASGAGGQHVNTTDSAVRIVHLPTGLAVEAQSERSQLKNRELAMKRLRSRLVQQQLESVEASKMATKKAQQGSLNRNEKIRTYNFVQDRITDHRIQGGTLHNLDGFLKGGDQLSGLIEKLQLEHRRERLKELLDTWEPPKEAIEKN
;
A
#
# COMPACT_ATOMS: atom_id res chain seq x y z
N PRO A 1 -4.90 12.06 -0.92
CA PRO A 1 -4.43 11.70 -2.28
C PRO A 1 -5.43 10.81 -3.04
N ARG A 2 -5.96 11.29 -4.16
CA ARG A 2 -6.72 10.46 -5.10
C ARG A 2 -5.75 9.47 -5.76
N PRO A 3 -6.09 8.17 -5.92
CA PRO A 3 -5.24 7.26 -6.68
C PRO A 3 -5.19 7.74 -8.14
N ALA A 4 -3.99 7.87 -8.68
CA ALA A 4 -3.80 8.02 -10.13
C ALA A 4 -4.18 6.70 -10.81
N ASP A 5 -4.72 6.77 -12.02
CA ASP A 5 -4.99 5.58 -12.82
C ASP A 5 -3.70 4.79 -13.03
N ILE A 6 -3.69 3.55 -12.55
CA ILE A 6 -2.52 2.67 -12.64
C ILE A 6 -2.42 2.16 -14.08
N GLN A 7 -1.60 2.84 -14.89
CA GLN A 7 -1.24 2.35 -16.22
C GLN A 7 -0.05 1.39 -16.11
N VAL A 8 -0.28 0.12 -16.44
CA VAL A 8 0.78 -0.89 -16.50
C VAL A 8 1.34 -0.93 -17.92
N HIS A 9 2.57 -0.44 -18.08
CA HIS A 9 3.34 -0.64 -19.31
C HIS A 9 3.98 -2.03 -19.29
N ILE A 10 3.74 -2.82 -20.32
CA ILE A 10 4.31 -4.16 -20.47
C ILE A 10 5.29 -4.11 -21.64
N ALA A 11 6.58 -4.28 -21.36
CA ALA A 11 7.60 -4.39 -22.40
C ALA A 11 7.61 -5.81 -22.98
N GLU A 12 7.80 -5.94 -24.30
CA GLU A 12 7.77 -7.24 -24.97
C GLU A 12 8.90 -8.17 -24.53
N LYS A 13 10.06 -7.61 -24.15
CA LYS A 13 11.21 -8.34 -23.61
C LYS A 13 10.91 -9.10 -22.31
N ASP A 14 9.90 -8.66 -21.56
CA ASP A 14 9.53 -9.23 -20.27
C ASP A 14 8.46 -10.33 -20.42
N LEU A 15 8.12 -10.69 -21.66
CA LEU A 15 7.09 -11.67 -21.99
C LEU A 15 7.69 -12.91 -22.63
N LYS A 16 7.36 -14.07 -22.04
CA LYS A 16 7.57 -15.37 -22.69
C LYS A 16 6.25 -15.83 -23.29
N ILE A 17 6.23 -15.98 -24.61
CA ILE A 17 5.03 -16.39 -25.37
C ILE A 17 5.24 -17.81 -25.85
N GLU A 18 4.37 -18.71 -25.42
CA GLU A 18 4.38 -20.13 -25.77
C GLU A 18 3.09 -20.46 -26.53
N THR A 19 3.23 -21.19 -27.64
CA THR A 19 2.10 -21.69 -28.43
C THR A 19 1.90 -23.16 -28.14
N LYS A 20 0.64 -23.56 -27.93
CA LYS A 20 0.25 -24.94 -27.67
C LYS A 20 -0.96 -25.32 -28.51
N ARG A 21 -1.21 -26.62 -28.62
CA ARG A 21 -2.48 -27.14 -29.15
C ARG A 21 -3.61 -26.76 -28.22
N ALA A 22 -4.72 -26.31 -28.80
CA ALA A 22 -5.92 -26.02 -28.03
C ALA A 22 -6.46 -27.31 -27.41
N SER A 23 -6.89 -27.25 -26.15
CA SER A 23 -7.46 -28.39 -25.45
C SER A 23 -8.99 -28.38 -25.56
N GLY A 24 -9.62 -29.48 -25.96
CA GLY A 24 -11.08 -29.62 -25.93
C GLY A 24 -11.65 -30.63 -26.93
N ALA A 25 -12.96 -30.84 -26.89
CA ALA A 25 -13.71 -31.74 -27.80
C ALA A 25 -13.87 -31.15 -29.22
N GLY A 26 -12.75 -30.83 -29.86
CA GLY A 26 -12.71 -30.26 -31.20
C GLY A 26 -12.57 -31.31 -32.31
N GLY A 27 -12.91 -30.91 -33.54
CA GLY A 27 -12.65 -31.70 -34.76
C GLY A 27 -11.16 -31.71 -35.15
N GLN A 28 -10.84 -32.24 -36.34
CA GLN A 28 -9.45 -32.39 -36.83
C GLN A 28 -8.59 -31.12 -36.65
N HIS A 29 -9.17 -29.95 -36.92
CA HIS A 29 -8.48 -28.65 -36.81
C HIS A 29 -7.99 -28.30 -35.38
N VAL A 30 -8.62 -28.83 -34.32
CA VAL A 30 -8.18 -28.59 -32.94
C VAL A 30 -6.99 -29.49 -32.57
N ASN A 31 -6.91 -30.66 -33.20
CA ASN A 31 -5.84 -31.64 -32.95
C ASN A 31 -4.56 -31.35 -33.75
N THR A 32 -4.67 -30.63 -34.87
CA THR A 32 -3.53 -30.34 -35.78
C THR A 32 -3.00 -28.92 -35.68
N THR A 33 -3.82 -27.93 -35.31
CA THR A 33 -3.43 -26.51 -35.34
C THR A 33 -3.02 -25.99 -33.95
N ASP A 34 -1.83 -25.41 -33.86
CA ASP A 34 -1.29 -24.78 -32.63
C ASP A 34 -1.87 -23.36 -32.41
N SER A 35 -3.17 -23.28 -32.09
CA SER A 35 -3.87 -21.99 -31.97
C SER A 35 -3.88 -21.39 -30.56
N ALA A 36 -3.61 -22.17 -29.51
CA ALA A 36 -3.67 -21.68 -28.13
C ALA A 36 -2.37 -20.98 -27.72
N VAL A 37 -2.49 -19.84 -27.03
CA VAL A 37 -1.36 -19.00 -26.64
C VAL A 37 -1.31 -18.86 -25.13
N ARG A 38 -0.13 -19.11 -24.56
CA ARG A 38 0.22 -18.86 -23.17
C ARG A 38 1.26 -17.75 -23.11
N ILE A 39 1.01 -16.74 -22.28
CA ILE A 39 1.93 -15.63 -22.05
C ILE A 39 2.32 -15.62 -20.58
N VAL A 40 3.62 -15.56 -20.31
CA VAL A 40 4.18 -15.45 -18.96
C VAL A 40 4.92 -14.12 -18.85
N HIS A 41 4.57 -13.34 -17.84
CA HIS A 41 5.31 -12.14 -17.48
C HIS A 41 6.46 -12.53 -16.54
N LEU A 42 7.69 -12.44 -17.03
CA LEU A 42 8.88 -12.92 -16.32
C LEU A 42 9.10 -12.23 -14.96
N PRO A 43 8.95 -10.89 -14.83
CA PRO A 43 9.20 -10.20 -13.56
C PRO A 43 8.23 -10.57 -12.44
N THR A 44 6.95 -10.86 -12.76
CA THR A 44 5.93 -11.19 -11.75
C THR A 44 5.63 -12.68 -11.67
N GLY A 45 6.14 -13.49 -12.59
CA GLY A 45 5.82 -14.91 -12.72
C GLY A 45 4.37 -15.20 -13.15
N LEU A 46 3.58 -14.17 -13.48
CA LEU A 46 2.17 -14.32 -13.80
C LEU A 46 2.00 -14.95 -15.19
N ALA A 47 1.28 -16.07 -15.24
CA ALA A 47 0.93 -16.74 -16.49
C ALA A 47 -0.56 -16.60 -16.83
N VAL A 48 -0.84 -16.34 -18.10
CA VAL A 48 -2.19 -16.24 -18.65
C VAL A 48 -2.27 -17.01 -19.95
N GLU A 49 -3.41 -17.65 -20.21
CA GLU A 49 -3.66 -18.40 -21.43
C GLU A 49 -4.97 -17.99 -22.11
N ALA A 50 -4.99 -18.13 -23.43
CA ALA A 50 -6.16 -17.91 -24.27
C ALA A 50 -6.21 -18.94 -25.41
N GLN A 51 -7.38 -19.54 -25.60
CA GLN A 51 -7.64 -20.57 -26.61
C GLN A 51 -9.06 -20.48 -27.19
N SER A 52 -9.76 -19.35 -26.98
CA SER A 52 -11.16 -19.18 -27.35
C SER A 52 -11.37 -18.96 -28.84
N GLU A 53 -10.40 -18.36 -29.52
CA GLU A 53 -10.47 -18.06 -30.95
C GLU A 53 -9.75 -19.14 -31.78
N ARG A 54 -10.16 -19.31 -33.04
CA ARG A 54 -9.48 -20.23 -33.98
C ARG A 54 -8.10 -19.73 -34.41
N SER A 55 -7.88 -18.41 -34.37
CA SER A 55 -6.64 -17.75 -34.81
C SER A 55 -5.69 -17.50 -33.64
N GLN A 56 -4.42 -17.86 -33.83
CA GLN A 56 -3.34 -17.62 -32.87
C GLN A 56 -3.16 -16.13 -32.54
N LEU A 57 -3.23 -15.24 -33.54
CA LEU A 57 -3.09 -13.79 -33.36
C LEU A 57 -4.17 -13.22 -32.43
N LYS A 58 -5.43 -13.61 -32.66
CA LYS A 58 -6.55 -13.20 -31.80
C LYS A 58 -6.40 -13.73 -30.37
N ASN A 59 -5.93 -14.98 -30.21
CA ASN A 59 -5.64 -15.52 -28.89
C ASN A 59 -4.48 -14.79 -28.20
N ARG A 60 -3.44 -14.38 -28.94
CA ARG A 60 -2.34 -13.57 -28.39
C ARG A 60 -2.83 -12.21 -27.90
N GLU A 61 -3.66 -11.50 -28.67
CA GLU A 61 -4.25 -10.23 -28.26
C GLU A 61 -5.13 -10.37 -27.01
N LEU A 62 -5.94 -11.43 -26.96
CA LEU A 62 -6.80 -11.71 -25.81
C LEU A 62 -5.98 -12.06 -24.56
N ALA A 63 -4.93 -12.88 -24.70
CA ALA A 63 -4.01 -13.20 -23.62
C ALA A 63 -3.30 -11.94 -23.10
N MET A 64 -2.87 -11.04 -23.99
CA MET A 64 -2.28 -9.74 -23.63
C MET A 64 -3.26 -8.85 -22.86
N LYS A 65 -4.53 -8.78 -23.29
CA LYS A 65 -5.57 -8.01 -22.58
C LYS A 65 -5.80 -8.58 -21.18
N ARG A 66 -5.92 -9.90 -21.05
CA ARG A 66 -6.08 -10.59 -19.75
C ARG A 66 -4.86 -10.38 -18.85
N LEU A 67 -3.64 -10.43 -19.40
CA LEU A 67 -2.41 -10.17 -18.66
C LEU A 67 -2.38 -8.74 -18.10
N ARG A 68 -2.70 -7.74 -18.93
CA ARG A 68 -2.80 -6.34 -18.49
C ARG A 68 -3.80 -6.18 -17.34
N SER A 69 -5.01 -6.73 -17.48
CA SER A 69 -6.03 -6.65 -16.44
C SER A 69 -5.56 -7.27 -15.12
N ARG A 70 -4.92 -8.44 -15.16
CA ARG A 70 -4.41 -9.09 -13.94
C ARG A 70 -3.26 -8.32 -13.29
N LEU A 71 -2.33 -7.77 -14.07
CA LEU A 71 -1.23 -6.97 -13.52
C LEU A 71 -1.72 -5.68 -12.86
N VAL A 72 -2.70 -5.01 -13.48
CA VAL A 72 -3.35 -3.83 -12.89
C VAL A 72 -4.02 -4.21 -11.56
N GLN A 73 -4.77 -5.31 -11.53
CA GLN A 73 -5.42 -5.80 -10.33
C GLN A 73 -4.41 -6.11 -9.21
N GLN A 74 -3.34 -6.84 -9.50
CA GLN A 74 -2.30 -7.17 -8.53
C GLN A 74 -1.64 -5.91 -7.94
N GLN A 75 -1.38 -4.89 -8.77
CA GLN A 75 -0.84 -3.62 -8.31
C GLN A 75 -1.83 -2.85 -7.42
N LEU A 76 -3.11 -2.83 -7.79
CA LEU A 76 -4.18 -2.24 -6.98
C LEU A 76 -4.27 -2.92 -5.61
N GLU A 77 -4.32 -4.25 -5.59
CA GLU A 77 -4.39 -5.04 -4.36
C GLU A 77 -3.18 -4.78 -3.45
N SER A 78 -1.97 -4.70 -4.01
CA SER A 78 -0.76 -4.38 -3.25
C SER A 78 -0.83 -2.98 -2.61
N VAL A 79 -1.26 -1.98 -3.39
CA VAL A 79 -1.43 -0.60 -2.91
C VAL A 79 -2.51 -0.53 -1.84
N GLU A 80 -3.63 -1.22 -2.03
CA GLU A 80 -4.73 -1.29 -1.06
C GLU A 80 -4.32 -2.00 0.23
N ALA A 81 -3.60 -3.13 0.13
CA ALA A 81 -3.07 -3.85 1.27
C ALA A 81 -2.13 -2.97 2.11
N SER A 82 -1.21 -2.24 1.48
CA SER A 82 -0.32 -1.29 2.16
C SER A 82 -1.10 -0.16 2.85
N LYS A 83 -2.11 0.39 2.17
CA LYS A 83 -3.01 1.40 2.75
C LYS A 83 -3.80 0.85 3.94
N MET A 84 -4.34 -0.36 3.83
CA MET A 84 -5.10 -1.00 4.90
C MET A 84 -4.22 -1.31 6.10
N ALA A 85 -3.00 -1.81 5.88
CA ALA A 85 -2.02 -2.02 6.94
C ALA A 85 -1.69 -0.71 7.67
N THR A 86 -1.43 0.37 6.92
CA THR A 86 -1.17 1.70 7.49
C THR A 86 -2.37 2.21 8.29
N LYS A 87 -3.59 2.09 7.75
CA LYS A 87 -4.82 2.47 8.46
C LYS A 87 -5.04 1.66 9.73
N LYS A 88 -4.81 0.35 9.68
CA LYS A 88 -4.94 -0.55 10.84
C LYS A 88 -3.93 -0.20 11.92
N ALA A 89 -2.69 0.10 11.55
CA ALA A 89 -1.67 0.58 12.48
C ALA A 89 -2.06 1.91 13.14
N GLN A 90 -2.68 2.83 12.39
CA GLN A 90 -3.13 4.13 12.92
C GLN A 90 -4.37 4.03 13.82
N GLN A 91 -5.31 3.13 13.54
CA GLN A 91 -6.56 3.00 14.29
C GLN A 91 -6.43 2.24 15.62
N GLY A 92 -5.34 1.49 15.81
CA GLY A 92 -5.13 0.70 17.01
C GLY A 92 -6.18 -0.40 17.21
N SER A 93 -6.36 -0.86 18.44
CA SER A 93 -7.28 -1.95 18.80
C SER A 93 -8.72 -1.49 19.07
N LEU A 94 -9.07 -0.22 18.79
CA LEU A 94 -10.35 0.43 19.17
C LEU A 94 -10.71 0.33 20.66
N ASN A 95 -9.74 0.00 21.52
CA ASN A 95 -9.98 -0.12 22.95
C ASN A 95 -10.10 1.26 23.60
N ARG A 96 -10.96 1.38 24.62
CA ARG A 96 -11.19 2.65 25.34
C ARG A 96 -9.94 3.20 26.03
N ASN A 97 -8.97 2.34 26.31
CA ASN A 97 -7.70 2.67 26.95
C ASN A 97 -6.67 3.30 25.98
N GLU A 98 -6.89 3.20 24.67
CA GLU A 98 -6.01 3.76 23.62
C GLU A 98 -6.52 5.11 23.09
N LYS A 99 -7.42 5.76 23.82
CA LYS A 99 -7.99 7.05 23.44
C LYS A 99 -6.90 8.12 23.36
N ILE A 100 -6.83 8.81 22.22
CA ILE A 100 -5.88 9.92 22.02
C ILE A 100 -6.30 11.16 22.82
N ARG A 101 -7.60 11.47 22.87
CA ARG A 101 -8.15 12.66 23.54
C ARG A 101 -9.47 12.36 24.24
N THR A 102 -9.77 13.09 25.30
CA THR A 102 -11.08 13.14 25.95
C THR A 102 -11.63 14.56 25.89
N TYR A 103 -12.84 14.72 25.36
CA TYR A 103 -13.57 15.97 25.30
C TYR A 103 -14.65 15.95 26.39
N ASN A 104 -14.58 16.85 27.36
CA ASN A 104 -15.56 16.97 28.44
C ASN A 104 -16.27 18.33 28.36
N PHE A 105 -17.49 18.32 27.86
CA PHE A 105 -18.30 19.54 27.69
C PHE A 105 -18.79 20.11 29.02
N VAL A 106 -19.11 19.27 30.01
CA VAL A 106 -19.62 19.74 31.32
C VAL A 106 -18.53 20.48 32.10
N GLN A 107 -17.28 20.03 31.97
CA GLN A 107 -16.12 20.66 32.62
C GLN A 107 -15.38 21.65 31.71
N ASP A 108 -15.90 21.92 30.51
CA ASP A 108 -15.28 22.77 29.48
C ASP A 108 -13.78 22.49 29.28
N ARG A 109 -13.43 21.21 29.11
CA ARG A 109 -12.03 20.76 29.13
C ARG A 109 -11.74 19.65 28.14
N ILE A 110 -10.53 19.68 27.60
CA ILE A 110 -9.98 18.68 26.70
C ILE A 110 -8.71 18.14 27.32
N THR A 111 -8.53 16.83 27.31
CA THR A 111 -7.29 16.18 27.76
C THR A 111 -6.75 15.31 26.64
N ASP A 112 -5.56 15.64 26.13
CA ASP A 112 -4.79 14.78 25.24
C ASP A 112 -3.92 13.84 26.06
N HIS A 113 -4.13 12.53 25.91
CA HIS A 113 -3.48 11.49 26.73
C HIS A 113 -2.09 11.11 26.21
N ARG A 114 -1.66 11.65 25.07
CA ARG A 114 -0.35 11.35 24.48
C ARG A 114 0.79 12.07 25.18
N ILE A 115 0.51 13.19 25.86
CA ILE A 115 1.53 14.01 26.53
C ILE A 115 1.14 14.27 27.98
N GLN A 116 2.16 14.37 28.84
CA GLN A 116 1.94 14.81 30.21
C GLN A 116 1.54 16.30 30.21
N GLY A 117 0.52 16.65 31.01
CA GLY A 117 0.01 18.03 31.07
C GLY A 117 -0.79 18.47 29.83
N GLY A 118 -1.28 17.55 29.00
CA GLY A 118 -2.08 17.83 27.79
C GLY A 118 -3.52 18.32 28.04
N THR A 119 -3.80 18.87 29.22
CA THR A 119 -5.15 19.31 29.61
C THR A 119 -5.33 20.80 29.32
N LEU A 120 -6.37 21.14 28.57
CA LEU A 120 -6.72 22.49 28.12
C LEU A 120 -8.18 22.80 28.46
N HIS A 121 -8.48 24.05 28.77
CA HIS A 121 -9.83 24.57 29.02
C HIS A 121 -10.33 25.38 27.82
N ASN A 122 -11.59 25.82 27.77
CA ASN A 122 -12.20 26.49 26.62
C ASN A 122 -12.37 25.57 25.41
N LEU A 123 -13.24 24.58 25.57
CA LEU A 123 -13.51 23.55 24.58
C LEU A 123 -14.11 24.13 23.29
N ASP A 124 -15.00 25.12 23.41
CA ASP A 124 -15.61 25.78 22.25
C ASP A 124 -14.55 26.47 21.37
N GLY A 125 -13.64 27.24 21.98
CA GLY A 125 -12.54 27.89 21.26
C GLY A 125 -11.60 26.88 20.59
N PHE A 126 -11.31 25.77 21.26
CA PHE A 126 -10.49 24.70 20.69
C PHE A 126 -11.15 24.02 19.49
N LEU A 127 -12.46 23.72 19.56
CA LEU A 127 -13.20 23.10 18.46
C LEU A 127 -13.32 24.02 17.23
N LYS A 128 -13.33 25.34 17.44
CA LYS A 128 -13.29 26.35 16.37
C LYS A 128 -11.90 26.53 15.76
N GLY A 129 -10.89 25.81 16.25
CA GLY A 129 -9.52 25.89 15.74
C GLY A 129 -8.74 27.10 16.25
N GLY A 130 -9.06 27.62 17.43
CA GLY A 130 -8.33 28.72 18.05
C GLY A 130 -6.92 28.34 18.53
N ASP A 131 -6.24 29.30 19.14
CA ASP A 131 -4.82 29.23 19.51
C ASP A 131 -4.45 28.03 20.40
N GLN A 132 -5.38 27.56 21.23
CA GLN A 132 -5.16 26.40 22.09
C GLN A 132 -4.95 25.11 21.32
N LEU A 133 -5.62 24.95 20.17
CA LEU A 133 -5.38 23.80 19.29
C LEU A 133 -4.00 23.89 18.65
N SER A 134 -3.64 25.06 18.13
CA SER A 134 -2.33 25.33 17.55
C SER A 134 -1.21 25.06 18.55
N GLY A 135 -1.31 25.61 19.76
CA GLY A 135 -0.33 25.39 20.83
C GLY A 135 -0.26 23.92 21.28
N LEU A 136 -1.37 23.18 21.26
CA LEU A 136 -1.33 21.74 21.52
C LEU A 136 -0.58 20.98 20.41
N ILE A 137 -0.83 21.32 19.15
CA ILE A 137 -0.17 20.69 18.00
C ILE A 137 1.35 20.91 18.08
N GLU A 138 1.79 22.14 18.37
CA GLU A 138 3.21 22.45 18.52
C GLU A 138 3.87 21.64 19.64
N LYS A 139 3.22 21.56 20.82
CA LYS A 139 3.71 20.73 21.93
C LYS A 139 3.83 19.26 21.55
N LEU A 140 2.82 18.71 20.88
CA LEU A 140 2.83 17.33 20.41
C LEU A 140 3.95 17.07 19.39
N GLN A 141 4.16 17.99 18.46
CA GLN A 141 5.25 17.88 17.49
C GLN A 141 6.62 17.93 18.16
N LEU A 142 6.79 18.79 19.17
CA LEU A 142 8.02 18.90 19.93
C LEU A 142 8.33 17.61 20.69
N GLU A 143 7.34 17.07 21.43
CA GLU A 143 7.51 15.79 22.14
C GLU A 143 7.81 14.64 21.18
N HIS A 144 7.11 14.56 20.06
CA HIS A 144 7.37 13.52 19.05
C HIS A 144 8.78 13.63 18.46
N ARG A 145 9.28 14.84 18.17
CA ARG A 145 10.67 15.04 17.73
C ARG A 145 11.66 14.61 18.80
N ARG A 146 11.37 14.92 20.08
CA ARG A 146 12.22 14.55 21.22
C ARG A 146 12.32 13.04 21.38
N GLU A 147 11.20 12.32 21.31
CA GLU A 147 11.17 10.86 21.34
C GLU A 147 11.96 10.25 20.18
N ARG A 148 11.73 10.73 18.96
CA ARG A 148 12.44 10.24 17.78
C ARG A 148 13.96 10.46 17.84
N LEU A 149 14.40 11.62 18.34
CA LEU A 149 15.82 11.90 18.56
C LEU A 149 16.42 10.95 19.60
N LYS A 150 15.67 10.64 20.66
CA LYS A 150 16.11 9.70 21.69
C LYS A 150 16.25 8.28 21.12
N GLU A 151 15.26 7.80 20.37
CA GLU A 151 15.35 6.51 19.67
C GLU A 151 16.58 6.44 18.76
N LEU A 152 16.84 7.51 17.98
CA LEU A 152 18.01 7.58 17.11
C LEU A 152 19.32 7.48 17.91
N LEU A 153 19.43 8.21 19.03
CA LEU A 153 20.59 8.14 19.92
C LEU A 153 20.79 6.75 20.53
N ASP A 154 19.71 6.09 20.94
CA ASP A 154 19.76 4.74 21.52
C ASP A 154 20.16 3.69 20.47
N THR A 155 19.79 3.90 19.20
CA THR A 155 20.19 3.03 18.06
C THR A 155 21.52 3.42 17.41
N TRP A 156 22.13 4.52 17.86
CA TRP A 156 23.34 5.02 17.24
C TRP A 156 24.54 4.20 17.70
N GLU A 157 25.12 3.45 16.78
CA GLU A 157 26.41 2.81 16.96
C GLU A 157 27.52 3.67 16.35
N PRO A 158 28.64 3.89 17.04
CA PRO A 158 29.76 4.62 16.48
C PRO A 158 30.31 3.87 15.25
N PRO A 159 30.72 4.59 14.18
CA PRO A 159 31.31 3.97 13.01
C PRO A 159 32.61 3.23 13.39
N LYS A 160 32.80 2.02 12.83
CA LYS A 160 33.93 1.12 13.15
C LYS A 160 35.31 1.77 12.99
N GLU A 161 35.44 2.73 12.09
CA GLU A 161 36.67 3.51 11.85
C GLU A 161 37.12 4.36 13.06
N ALA A 162 36.20 4.66 13.99
CA ALA A 162 36.51 5.42 15.22
C ALA A 162 37.07 4.53 16.35
N ILE A 163 36.94 3.20 16.25
CA ILE A 163 37.39 2.26 17.28
C ILE A 163 38.85 1.82 17.06
N GLU A 164 39.34 1.83 15.81
CA GLU A 164 40.71 1.40 15.46
C GLU A 164 41.81 2.47 15.70
N LYS A 165 41.46 3.68 16.16
CA LYS A 165 42.41 4.79 16.38
C LYS A 165 42.76 5.09 17.84
N ASN A 166 42.43 4.20 18.79
CA ASN A 166 42.88 4.28 20.18
C ASN A 166 43.62 3.01 20.60
#